data_AF-E9F7P7-F1
#
_entry.id   AF-E9F7P7-F1
#
_cell.length_a   1.000
_cell.length_b   1.000
_cell.length_c   1.000
_cell.angle_alpha   90.00
_cell.angle_beta   90.00
_cell.angle_gamma   90.00
#
_symmetry.space_group_name_H-M   'P 1'
#
loop_
_entity.id
_entity.type
_entity.pdbx_description
1 polymer ?
#
loop_
_entity_poly.entity_id
_entity_poly.type
_entity_poly.pdbx_seq_one_letter_code
_entity_poly.pdbx_strand_id
1 'polypeptide(L)'
;MEHIPDVQADHGAPNTFPLTAQQVEDTIRDFIDSISKAAVCDLASRYNGGRCCRIVDQRNGSFNICFFILFDADVTWVVRIPIEPVTRNAWAKVVSEVTTIR
;
A
#
# COMPACT_ATOMS: atom_id res chain seq x y z
N MET A 1 13.37 -47.60 33.14
CA MET A 1 14.22 -46.40 33.24
C MET A 1 14.07 -45.71 31.91
N GLU A 2 13.10 -44.81 31.83
CA GLU A 2 12.67 -44.14 30.61
C GLU A 2 13.76 -43.17 30.15
N HIS A 3 14.34 -43.41 28.98
CA HIS A 3 15.28 -42.48 28.36
C HIS A 3 14.50 -41.64 27.35
N ILE A 4 14.08 -40.45 27.76
CA ILE A 4 13.56 -39.40 26.87
C ILE A 4 14.78 -38.70 26.27
N PRO A 5 15.01 -38.73 24.95
CA PRO A 5 16.00 -37.86 24.34
C PRO A 5 15.42 -36.45 24.18
N ASP A 6 16.26 -35.50 24.56
CA ASP A 6 16.09 -34.05 24.56
C ASP A 6 15.34 -33.46 23.36
N VAL A 7 14.49 -32.49 23.70
CA VAL A 7 14.02 -31.40 22.84
C VAL A 7 15.23 -30.82 22.09
N GLN A 8 15.30 -31.05 20.78
CA GLN A 8 16.15 -30.24 19.91
C GLN A 8 15.55 -28.84 19.86
N ALA A 9 16.20 -27.94 20.59
CA ALA A 9 15.98 -26.52 20.53
C ALA A 9 16.14 -26.03 19.09
N ASP A 10 15.08 -25.39 18.60
CA ASP A 10 15.05 -24.63 17.35
C ASP A 10 15.99 -23.43 17.50
N HIS A 11 17.24 -23.60 17.06
CA HIS A 11 18.24 -22.54 17.02
C HIS A 11 18.15 -21.80 15.69
N GLY A 12 17.56 -20.60 15.68
CA GLY A 12 17.98 -19.57 14.72
C GLY A 12 16.92 -18.71 14.05
N ALA A 13 15.78 -18.39 14.66
CA ALA A 13 15.05 -17.18 14.28
C ALA A 13 15.63 -15.99 15.07
N PRO A 14 16.22 -14.96 14.43
CA PRO A 14 16.66 -13.77 15.16
C PRO A 14 15.43 -13.15 15.83
N ASN A 15 15.57 -12.78 17.11
CA ASN A 15 14.56 -12.09 17.91
C ASN A 15 14.07 -10.84 17.16
N THR A 16 13.04 -11.02 16.33
CA THR A 16 12.43 -9.95 15.56
C THR A 16 11.41 -9.33 16.48
N PHE A 17 11.84 -8.35 17.26
CA PHE A 17 10.92 -7.51 18.01
C PHE A 17 10.00 -6.80 17.01
N PRO A 18 8.70 -6.64 17.33
CA PRO A 18 7.80 -5.89 16.47
C PRO A 18 8.33 -4.45 16.31
N LEU A 19 8.13 -3.89 15.12
CA LEU A 19 8.50 -2.50 14.86
C LEU A 19 7.82 -1.56 15.85
N THR A 20 8.55 -0.52 16.26
CA THR A 20 7.97 0.59 17.02
C THR A 20 6.99 1.38 16.15
N ALA A 21 6.06 2.09 16.78
CA ALA A 21 5.12 2.96 16.06
C ALA A 21 5.85 3.97 15.15
N GLN A 22 6.98 4.53 15.61
CA GLN A 22 7.79 5.46 14.84
C GLN A 22 8.38 4.81 13.58
N GLN A 23 8.95 3.60 13.70
CA GLN A 23 9.50 2.87 12.56
C GLN A 23 8.41 2.53 11.53
N VAL A 24 7.21 2.19 11.98
CA VAL A 24 6.06 1.97 11.08
C VAL A 24 5.69 3.26 10.35
N GLU A 25 5.61 4.39 11.05
CA GLU A 25 5.29 5.69 10.44
C GLU A 25 6.34 6.13 9.42
N ASP A 26 7.62 5.95 9.73
CA ASP A 26 8.71 6.30 8.81
C ASP A 26 8.67 5.39 7.57
N THR A 27 8.41 4.09 7.74
CA THR A 27 8.23 3.17 6.59
C THR A 27 7.03 3.56 5.72
N ILE A 28 5.92 4.02 6.32
CA ILE A 28 4.76 4.54 5.57
C ILE A 28 5.15 5.78 4.78
N ARG A 29 5.89 6.71 5.39
CA ARG A 29 6.34 7.95 4.75
C ARG A 29 7.26 7.64 3.57
N ASP A 30 8.26 6.79 3.76
CA ASP A 30 9.19 6.36 2.72
C ASP A 30 8.46 5.69 1.55
N PHE A 31 7.47 4.83 1.86
CA PHE A 31 6.62 4.23 0.83
C PHE A 31 5.87 5.29 0.03
N ILE A 32 5.20 6.24 0.69
CA ILE A 32 4.44 7.31 0.03
C ILE A 32 5.37 8.17 -0.84
N ASP A 33 6.54 8.54 -0.34
CA ASP A 33 7.51 9.38 -1.03
C ASP A 33 8.13 8.66 -2.24
N SER A 34 8.20 7.33 -2.22
CA SER A 34 8.66 6.52 -3.36
C SER A 34 7.67 6.48 -4.54
N ILE A 35 6.40 6.88 -4.35
CA ILE A 35 5.38 6.79 -5.40
C ILE A 35 5.61 7.88 -6.45
N SER A 36 5.92 7.44 -7.68
CA SER A 36 6.01 8.33 -8.83
C SER A 36 4.64 8.88 -9.23
N LYS A 37 4.44 10.19 -9.02
CA LYS A 37 3.25 10.92 -9.47
C LYS A 37 3.05 10.85 -10.99
N ALA A 38 4.13 10.81 -11.76
CA ALA A 38 4.07 10.60 -13.20
C ALA A 38 3.48 9.23 -13.55
N ALA A 39 3.98 8.17 -12.90
CA ALA A 39 3.47 6.81 -13.11
C ALA A 39 1.99 6.65 -12.71
N VAL A 40 1.53 7.36 -11.68
CA VAL A 40 0.10 7.43 -11.31
C VAL A 40 -0.73 8.05 -12.42
N CYS A 41 -0.26 9.15 -13.00
CA CYS A 41 -0.93 9.80 -14.12
C CYS A 41 -0.95 8.89 -15.36
N ASP A 42 0.19 8.28 -15.70
CA ASP A 42 0.31 7.33 -16.81
C ASP A 42 -0.64 6.14 -16.65
N LEU A 43 -0.75 5.61 -15.42
CA LEU A 43 -1.72 4.57 -15.10
C LEU A 43 -3.15 5.05 -15.41
N ALA A 44 -3.55 6.19 -14.86
CA ALA A 44 -4.89 6.71 -15.05
C ALA A 44 -5.19 7.04 -16.52
N SER A 45 -4.24 7.64 -17.23
CA SER A 45 -4.34 7.95 -18.65
C SER A 45 -4.55 6.68 -19.49
N ARG A 46 -3.75 5.62 -19.25
CA ARG A 46 -3.91 4.33 -19.94
C ARG A 46 -5.31 3.75 -19.78
N TYR A 47 -5.90 3.83 -18.59
CA TYR A 47 -7.27 3.34 -18.34
C TYR A 47 -8.37 4.31 -18.78
N ASN A 48 -8.04 5.56 -19.12
CA ASN A 48 -8.98 6.56 -19.64
C ASN A 48 -8.73 6.90 -21.12
N GLY A 49 -8.30 5.90 -21.91
CA GLY A 49 -8.14 6.04 -23.36
C GLY A 49 -6.98 6.96 -23.80
N GLY A 50 -5.96 7.14 -22.97
CA GLY A 50 -4.78 7.93 -23.28
C GLY A 50 -4.96 9.45 -23.11
N ARG A 51 -6.04 9.89 -22.45
CA ARG A 51 -6.30 11.32 -22.20
C ARG A 51 -5.22 11.95 -21.32
N CYS A 52 -4.93 13.23 -21.56
CA CYS A 52 -4.03 14.01 -20.72
C CYS A 52 -4.62 14.12 -19.31
N CYS A 53 -3.77 13.89 -18.31
CA CYS A 53 -4.14 13.91 -16.91
C CYS A 53 -3.29 14.89 -16.12
N ARG A 54 -3.83 15.38 -15.00
CA ARG A 54 -3.08 16.15 -14.01
C ARG A 54 -3.54 15.76 -12.61
N ILE A 55 -2.58 15.52 -11.72
CA ILE A 55 -2.89 15.34 -10.30
C ILE A 55 -3.22 16.72 -9.71
N VAL A 56 -4.39 16.83 -9.08
CA VAL A 56 -4.89 18.08 -8.47
C VAL A 56 -4.82 18.08 -6.96
N ASP A 57 -4.88 16.90 -6.33
CA ASP A 57 -4.84 16.74 -4.89
C ASP A 57 -4.27 15.36 -4.53
N GLN A 58 -3.73 15.23 -3.32
CA GLN A 58 -3.23 14.00 -2.74
C GLN A 58 -3.70 13.93 -1.29
N ARG A 59 -4.37 12.84 -0.91
CA ARG A 59 -4.80 12.61 0.47
C ARG A 59 -4.32 11.27 0.98
N ASN A 60 -3.70 11.29 2.16
CA ASN A 60 -3.18 10.10 2.82
C ASN A 60 -4.17 9.70 3.91
N GLY A 61 -4.84 8.56 3.73
CA GLY A 61 -5.61 7.91 4.78
C GLY A 61 -4.76 6.88 5.52
N SER A 62 -5.34 6.21 6.51
CA SER A 62 -4.63 5.20 7.32
C SER A 62 -4.17 3.98 6.53
N PHE A 63 -4.78 3.69 5.39
CA PHE A 63 -4.48 2.47 4.62
C PHE A 63 -4.32 2.68 3.12
N ASN A 64 -4.69 3.85 2.62
CA ASN A 64 -4.64 4.16 1.20
C ASN A 64 -4.14 5.58 1.03
N ILE A 65 -3.28 5.77 0.04
CA ILE A 65 -3.01 7.08 -0.53
C ILE A 65 -3.92 7.27 -1.74
N CYS A 66 -4.58 8.42 -1.81
CA CYS A 66 -5.52 8.78 -2.86
C CYS A 66 -4.94 9.94 -3.68
N PHE A 67 -4.80 9.73 -4.99
CA PHE A 67 -4.45 10.76 -5.95
C PHE A 67 -5.69 11.18 -6.72
N PHE A 68 -6.03 12.46 -6.66
CA PHE A 68 -7.14 13.04 -7.40
C PHE A 68 -6.63 13.53 -8.74
N ILE A 69 -7.20 13.02 -9.82
CA ILE A 69 -6.71 13.19 -11.19
C ILE A 69 -7.80 13.88 -11.99
N LEU A 70 -7.45 15.01 -12.59
CA LEU A 70 -8.31 15.74 -13.50
C LEU A 70 -7.97 15.38 -14.95
N PHE A 71 -9.01 15.07 -15.72
CA PHE A 71 -8.98 14.91 -17.17
C PHE A 71 -9.85 15.98 -17.83
N ASP A 72 -9.40 16.54 -18.95
CA ASP A 72 -10.17 17.44 -19.83
C ASP A 72 -11.05 18.45 -19.06
N ALA A 73 -10.45 19.10 -18.05
CA ALA A 73 -11.03 20.12 -17.16
C ALA A 73 -12.19 19.72 -16.22
N ASP A 74 -12.92 18.64 -16.48
CA ASP A 74 -14.20 18.38 -15.78
C ASP A 74 -14.30 16.99 -15.13
N VAL A 75 -13.52 16.01 -15.60
CA VAL A 75 -13.62 14.62 -15.11
C VAL A 75 -12.57 14.38 -14.04
N THR A 76 -13.01 14.21 -12.80
CA THR A 76 -12.12 13.89 -11.67
C THR A 76 -12.18 12.39 -11.35
N TRP A 77 -11.06 11.69 -11.49
CA TRP A 77 -10.88 10.32 -11.03
C TRP A 77 -10.07 10.29 -9.75
N VAL A 78 -10.19 9.20 -9.00
CA VAL A 78 -9.35 8.96 -7.81
C VAL A 78 -8.61 7.65 -7.99
N VAL A 79 -7.29 7.72 -8.06
CA VAL A 79 -6.42 6.53 -8.00
C VAL A 79 -6.10 6.26 -6.54
N ARG A 80 -6.47 5.08 -6.06
CA ARG A 80 -6.23 4.63 -4.68
C ARG A 80 -5.15 3.57 -4.68
N ILE A 81 -4.10 3.78 -3.91
CA ILE A 81 -3.00 2.82 -3.74
C ILE A 81 -2.97 2.38 -2.27
N PRO A 82 -3.08 1.07 -1.99
CA PRO A 82 -2.86 0.53 -0.65
C PRO A 82 -1.47 0.88 -0.13
N ILE A 83 -1.40 1.31 1.13
CA ILE A 83 -0.13 1.53 1.83
C ILE A 83 0.37 0.17 2.31
N GLU A 84 1.36 -0.37 1.60
CA GLU A 84 1.86 -1.73 1.78
C GLU A 84 2.40 -2.01 3.21
N PRO A 85 3.17 -1.09 3.84
CA PRO A 85 3.69 -1.32 5.20
C PRO A 85 2.64 -1.58 6.30
N VAL A 86 1.41 -1.10 6.10
CA VAL A 86 0.28 -1.31 7.04
C VAL A 86 -0.76 -2.28 6.52
N THR A 87 -0.55 -2.81 5.31
CA THR A 87 -1.49 -3.72 4.66
C THR A 87 -0.83 -5.08 4.50
N ARG A 88 -1.05 -5.98 5.47
CA ARG A 88 -0.51 -7.36 5.48
C ARG A 88 -0.70 -8.14 4.18
N ASN A 89 -1.73 -7.80 3.40
CA ASN A 89 -1.97 -8.35 2.07
C ASN A 89 -2.66 -7.27 1.20
N ALA A 90 -1.87 -6.52 0.44
CA ALA A 90 -2.37 -5.43 -0.41
C ALA A 90 -3.43 -5.91 -1.41
N TRP A 91 -3.27 -7.09 -1.99
CA TRP A 91 -4.23 -7.66 -2.94
C TRP A 91 -5.56 -8.02 -2.28
N ALA A 92 -5.54 -8.67 -1.11
CA ALA A 92 -6.75 -8.97 -0.37
C ALA A 92 -7.52 -7.70 0.03
N LYS A 93 -6.81 -6.61 0.33
CA LYS A 93 -7.43 -5.31 0.58
C LYS A 93 -8.13 -4.76 -0.67
N VAL A 94 -7.46 -4.79 -1.82
CA VAL A 94 -8.07 -4.38 -3.11
C VAL A 94 -9.33 -5.20 -3.39
N VAL A 95 -9.25 -6.52 -3.25
CA VAL A 95 -10.41 -7.42 -3.44
C VAL A 95 -11.55 -7.07 -2.48
N SER A 96 -11.24 -6.84 -1.20
CA SER A 96 -12.24 -6.43 -0.20
C SER A 96 -12.91 -5.11 -0.55
N GLU A 97 -12.16 -4.11 -1.02
CA GLU A 97 -12.71 -2.81 -1.42
C GLU A 97 -13.62 -2.97 -2.65
N VAL A 98 -13.15 -3.66 -3.70
CA VAL A 98 -13.92 -3.89 -4.93
C VAL A 98 -15.19 -4.71 -4.67
N THR A 99 -15.16 -5.65 -3.71
CA THR A 99 -16.31 -6.48 -3.38
C THR A 99 -17.38 -5.72 -2.57
N THR A 100 -16.99 -4.66 -1.87
CA THR A 100 -17.88 -3.91 -0.95
C THR A 100 -18.41 -2.61 -1.57
N ILE A 101 -17.68 -2.02 -2.52
CA ILE A 101 -18.11 -0.83 -3.24
C ILE A 101 -19.23 -1.21 -4.22
N ARG A 102 -20.37 -0.49 -4.14
CA ARG A 102 -21.52 -0.60 -5.03
C ARG A 102 -21.62 0.62 -5.92
#